data_AF-A0A3M5WN00-F1
#
_entry.id   AF-A0A3M5WN00-F1
#
_cell.length_a   1.000
_cell.length_b   1.000
_cell.length_c   1.000
_cell.angle_alpha   90.00
_cell.angle_beta   90.00
_cell.angle_gamma   90.00
#
_symmetry.space_group_name_H-M   'P 1'
#
loop_
_entity.id
_entity.type
_entity.pdbx_description
1 polymer ?
#
loop_
_entity_poly.entity_id
_entity_poly.type
_entity_poly.pdbx_seq_one_letter_code
_entity_poly.pdbx_strand_id
1 'polypeptide(L)'
;QWMLKHEEDLKQHPDLIAPEHPKGALGPQEPPPNRPSGRDKERPKGKPNTMPLHHVECFNADNMPESKIGEFVKQLKGQEDGLNRLTVDEYLENIANPVKRSRAVAQTARKKLQTDLQQRFQDEFSKTMDVLDAEEAAIKKTKEAMSSLAGLHNPDLSAGGKDVIDKFGDRQVNSSIGPQWRPKIKDLKAAAEKVPKSMQKSTFLNVKLHKC
;
A
#
# COMPACT_ATOMS: atom_id res chain seq x y z
N GLN A 1 -3.56 31.69 -20.33
CA GLN A 1 -2.86 31.37 -21.60
C GLN A 1 -1.53 30.64 -21.38
N TRP A 2 -0.95 30.64 -20.17
CA TRP A 2 0.29 29.90 -19.85
C TRP A 2 0.08 28.38 -19.74
N MET A 3 -0.97 27.92 -19.05
CA MET A 3 -1.26 26.48 -18.92
C MET A 3 -1.49 25.77 -20.26
N LEU A 4 -2.10 26.43 -21.25
CA LEU A 4 -2.29 25.88 -22.60
C LEU A 4 -0.98 25.81 -23.39
N LYS A 5 0.00 26.68 -23.06
CA LYS A 5 1.31 26.70 -23.70
C LYS A 5 2.28 25.65 -23.17
N HIS A 6 2.03 25.12 -21.95
CA HIS A 6 2.95 24.22 -21.25
C HIS A 6 2.25 22.92 -20.79
N GLU A 7 1.11 22.59 -21.42
CA GLU A 7 0.32 21.41 -21.08
C GLU A 7 1.09 20.10 -21.36
N GLU A 8 1.85 20.07 -22.46
CA GLU A 8 2.66 18.90 -22.84
C GLU A 8 3.91 18.75 -21.95
N ASP A 9 4.53 19.86 -21.53
CA ASP A 9 5.67 19.84 -20.59
C ASP A 9 5.25 19.33 -19.20
N LEU A 10 4.02 19.67 -18.78
CA LEU A 10 3.42 19.16 -17.55
C LEU A 10 3.07 17.67 -17.63
N LYS A 11 2.70 17.15 -18.82
CA LYS A 11 2.43 15.71 -19.04
C LYS A 11 3.70 14.87 -19.10
N GLN A 12 4.82 15.44 -19.53
CA GLN A 12 6.13 14.76 -19.61
C GLN A 12 7.01 14.96 -18.37
N HIS A 13 6.49 15.58 -17.31
CA HIS A 13 7.25 15.79 -16.08
C HIS A 13 7.64 14.44 -15.44
N PRO A 14 8.89 14.27 -14.97
CA PRO A 14 9.39 13.02 -14.38
C PRO A 14 8.63 12.52 -13.14
N ASP A 15 7.74 13.33 -12.56
CA ASP A 15 6.84 12.90 -11.47
C ASP A 15 5.56 12.19 -11.98
N LEU A 16 5.31 12.20 -13.29
CA LEU A 16 4.21 11.48 -13.97
C LEU A 16 4.68 10.23 -14.72
N ILE A 17 5.98 10.10 -14.96
CA ILE A 17 6.60 8.88 -15.50
C ILE A 17 7.20 8.12 -14.31
N ALA A 18 6.88 6.83 -14.18
CA ALA A 18 7.48 6.01 -13.13
C ALA A 18 9.03 6.09 -13.23
N PRO A 19 9.76 6.26 -12.12
CA PRO A 19 11.21 6.42 -12.18
C PRO A 19 11.83 5.19 -12.85
N GLU A 20 12.55 5.39 -13.95
CA GLU A 20 13.45 4.36 -14.47
C GLU A 20 14.56 4.14 -13.44
N HIS A 21 14.76 2.88 -13.08
CA HIS A 21 15.85 2.48 -12.20
C HIS A 21 17.19 2.90 -12.82
N PRO A 22 18.13 3.48 -12.04
CA PRO A 22 19.50 3.63 -12.48
C PRO A 22 20.05 2.24 -12.82
N LYS A 23 20.48 2.05 -14.07
CA LYS A 23 21.26 0.88 -14.48
C LYS A 23 22.56 0.87 -13.67
N GLY A 24 22.56 0.09 -12.59
CA GLY A 24 23.76 -0.24 -11.84
C GLY A 24 24.71 -1.00 -12.75
N ALA A 25 25.86 -0.38 -13.01
CA ALA A 25 26.97 -0.99 -13.73
C ALA A 25 27.59 -2.11 -12.87
N LEU A 26 27.28 -3.36 -13.19
CA LEU A 26 28.09 -4.52 -12.81
C LEU A 26 28.06 -5.52 -13.98
N GLY A 27 29.17 -5.59 -14.71
CA GLY A 27 29.42 -6.65 -15.69
C GLY A 27 29.56 -8.02 -15.01
N PRO A 28 29.55 -9.11 -15.79
CA PRO A 28 29.67 -10.46 -15.24
C PRO A 28 31.07 -10.68 -14.65
N GLN A 29 31.15 -10.89 -13.34
CA GLN A 29 32.34 -11.47 -12.70
C GLN A 29 32.18 -12.99 -12.63
N GLU A 30 33.22 -13.69 -13.09
CA GLU A 30 33.37 -15.14 -13.01
C GLU A 30 33.33 -15.67 -11.56
N PRO A 31 32.87 -16.91 -11.33
CA PRO A 31 32.81 -17.47 -9.99
C PRO A 31 34.19 -17.99 -9.52
N PRO A 32 34.60 -17.75 -8.26
CA PRO A 32 35.78 -18.40 -7.71
C PRO A 32 35.50 -19.89 -7.41
N PRO A 33 36.50 -20.77 -7.56
CA PRO A 33 36.31 -22.21 -7.38
C PRO A 33 36.35 -22.61 -5.90
N ASN A 34 35.65 -23.70 -5.60
CA ASN A 34 35.66 -24.48 -4.35
C ASN A 34 34.87 -23.94 -3.16
N ARG A 35 33.67 -24.48 -2.97
CA ARG A 35 33.19 -24.94 -1.66
C ARG A 35 32.34 -26.22 -1.79
N PRO A 36 32.49 -27.17 -0.87
CA PRO A 36 32.08 -28.55 -1.07
C PRO A 36 30.56 -28.74 -1.01
N SER A 37 30.11 -29.65 -1.88
CA SER A 37 28.74 -30.12 -2.03
C SER A 37 28.25 -30.83 -0.77
N GLY A 38 27.07 -30.43 -0.28
CA GLY A 38 26.26 -31.24 0.64
C GLY A 38 25.87 -30.54 1.93
N ARG A 39 24.66 -29.99 1.96
CA ARG A 39 23.71 -30.13 3.07
C ARG A 39 22.34 -29.58 2.66
N ASP A 40 21.43 -30.52 2.52
CA ASP A 40 19.99 -30.51 2.77
C ASP A 40 19.20 -29.21 2.69
N LYS A 41 18.08 -29.31 1.99
CA LYS A 41 16.98 -28.36 1.89
C LYS A 41 16.45 -27.97 3.29
N GLU A 42 17.09 -27.03 3.98
CA GLU A 42 16.44 -26.31 5.07
C GLU A 42 15.36 -25.42 4.44
N ARG A 43 14.09 -25.75 4.72
CA ARG A 43 12.98 -24.83 4.51
C ARG A 43 13.35 -23.51 5.19
N PRO A 44 13.10 -22.34 4.57
CA PRO A 44 13.44 -21.07 5.18
C PRO A 44 12.82 -21.03 6.58
N LYS A 45 13.67 -20.96 7.62
CA LYS A 45 13.21 -20.77 9.00
C LYS A 45 12.38 -19.49 8.97
N GLY A 46 11.07 -19.63 9.18
CA GLY A 46 10.16 -18.48 9.24
C GLY A 46 10.67 -17.47 10.26
N LYS A 47 10.30 -16.19 10.09
CA LYS A 47 10.61 -15.17 11.08
C LYS A 47 10.24 -15.69 12.48
N PRO A 48 11.10 -15.51 13.49
CA PRO A 48 10.77 -15.98 14.84
C PRO A 48 9.43 -15.37 15.28
N ASN A 49 8.60 -16.17 15.95
CA ASN A 49 7.29 -15.79 16.48
C ASN A 49 6.20 -15.42 15.45
N THR A 50 6.12 -16.13 14.33
CA THR A 50 4.99 -15.99 13.40
C THR A 50 4.23 -17.30 13.22
N MET A 51 2.94 -17.24 12.89
CA MET A 51 2.18 -18.44 12.48
C MET A 51 2.78 -19.05 11.19
N PRO A 52 2.44 -20.31 10.84
CA PRO A 52 2.79 -20.87 9.54
C PRO A 52 2.32 -19.95 8.40
N LEU A 53 3.15 -19.82 7.37
CA LEU A 53 2.83 -18.96 6.22
C LEU A 53 1.49 -19.38 5.60
N HIS A 54 0.57 -18.42 5.53
CA HIS A 54 -0.73 -18.58 4.90
C HIS A 54 -0.76 -17.78 3.60
N HIS A 55 -0.96 -18.48 2.48
CA HIS A 55 -1.19 -17.86 1.18
C HIS A 55 -2.69 -17.61 1.04
N VAL A 56 -3.07 -16.34 1.08
CA VAL A 56 -4.45 -15.92 0.80
C VAL A 56 -4.70 -16.05 -0.69
N GLU A 57 -5.93 -16.38 -1.08
CA GLU A 57 -6.29 -16.47 -2.49
C GLU A 57 -5.99 -15.16 -3.22
N CYS A 58 -5.63 -15.25 -4.50
CA CYS A 58 -5.19 -14.10 -5.29
C CYS A 58 -6.25 -12.99 -5.40
N PHE A 59 -5.82 -11.74 -5.59
CA PHE A 59 -6.69 -10.58 -5.78
C PHE A 59 -6.74 -10.20 -7.26
N ASN A 60 -7.94 -10.18 -7.83
CA ASN A 60 -8.20 -9.89 -9.23
C ASN A 60 -7.96 -8.41 -9.53
N ALA A 61 -7.26 -8.13 -10.63
CA ALA A 61 -7.06 -6.79 -11.17
C ALA A 61 -7.45 -6.69 -12.65
N ASP A 62 -8.14 -7.68 -13.21
CA ASP A 62 -8.37 -7.79 -14.67
C ASP A 62 -9.18 -6.64 -15.26
N ASN A 63 -10.08 -6.04 -14.48
CA ASN A 63 -10.89 -4.89 -14.91
C ASN A 63 -10.18 -3.54 -14.70
N MET A 64 -8.87 -3.55 -14.48
CA MET A 64 -8.08 -2.38 -14.18
C MET A 64 -7.17 -2.00 -15.37
N PRO A 65 -7.06 -0.71 -15.71
CA PRO A 65 -6.08 -0.26 -16.70
C PRO A 65 -4.66 -0.67 -16.29
N GLU A 66 -3.82 -1.01 -17.26
CA GLU A 66 -2.43 -1.43 -17.03
C GLU A 66 -1.64 -0.39 -16.21
N SER A 67 -1.89 0.90 -16.46
CA SER A 67 -1.28 2.02 -15.73
C SER A 67 -1.55 2.02 -14.23
N LYS A 68 -2.58 1.31 -13.76
CA LYS A 68 -2.94 1.21 -12.34
C LYS A 68 -2.51 -0.09 -11.67
N ILE A 69 -2.01 -1.07 -12.42
CA ILE A 69 -1.57 -2.36 -11.86
C ILE A 69 -0.42 -2.17 -10.86
N GLY A 70 0.52 -1.25 -11.13
CA GLY A 70 1.58 -0.93 -10.18
C GLY A 70 1.04 -0.41 -8.84
N GLU A 71 0.02 0.45 -8.88
CA GLU A 71 -0.63 0.97 -7.68
C GLU A 71 -1.45 -0.11 -6.95
N PHE A 72 -2.10 -1.00 -7.69
CA PHE A 72 -2.78 -2.17 -7.11
C PHE A 72 -1.84 -3.05 -6.29
N VAL A 73 -0.68 -3.40 -6.86
CA VAL A 73 0.32 -4.20 -6.17
C VAL A 73 0.86 -3.45 -4.94
N LYS A 74 1.10 -2.13 -5.04
CA LYS A 74 1.54 -1.30 -3.90
C LYS A 74 0.51 -1.24 -2.76
N GLN A 75 -0.78 -1.12 -3.08
CA GLN A 75 -1.83 -1.12 -2.07
C GLN A 75 -2.00 -2.51 -1.46
N LEU A 76 -1.99 -3.57 -2.26
CA LEU A 76 -2.06 -4.94 -1.78
C LEU A 76 -0.86 -5.29 -0.88
N LYS A 77 0.33 -4.79 -1.19
CA LYS A 77 1.49 -4.93 -0.31
C LYS A 77 1.29 -4.22 1.02
N GLY A 78 0.69 -3.03 1.02
CA GLY A 78 0.30 -2.32 2.24
C GLY A 78 -0.64 -3.14 3.13
N GLN A 79 -1.61 -3.83 2.51
CA GLN A 79 -2.51 -4.75 3.21
C GLN A 79 -1.76 -5.92 3.84
N GLU A 80 -0.87 -6.56 3.08
CA GLU A 80 -0.03 -7.67 3.55
C GLU A 80 0.83 -7.23 4.76
N ASP A 81 1.49 -6.09 4.65
CA ASP A 81 2.31 -5.53 5.72
C ASP A 81 1.48 -5.16 6.95
N GLY A 82 0.28 -4.62 6.74
CA GLY A 82 -0.68 -4.34 7.79
C GLY A 82 -1.08 -5.59 8.56
N LEU A 83 -1.49 -6.65 7.86
CA LEU A 83 -1.82 -7.94 8.48
C LEU A 83 -0.64 -8.49 9.27
N ASN A 84 0.56 -8.50 8.67
CA ASN A 84 1.76 -9.06 9.30
C ASN A 84 2.31 -8.26 10.48
N ARG A 85 1.74 -7.09 10.79
CA ARG A 85 2.00 -6.34 12.04
C ARG A 85 1.07 -6.73 13.18
N LEU A 86 -0.03 -7.42 12.90
CA LEU A 86 -0.97 -7.87 13.93
C LEU A 86 -0.48 -9.18 14.55
N THR A 87 -0.65 -9.28 15.86
CA THR A 87 -0.65 -10.57 16.53
C THR A 87 -1.87 -11.39 16.10
N VAL A 88 -1.81 -12.71 16.26
CA VAL A 88 -2.94 -13.60 16.01
C VAL A 88 -4.11 -13.23 16.92
N ASP A 89 -3.85 -12.89 18.18
CA ASP A 89 -4.86 -12.45 19.14
C ASP A 89 -5.57 -11.17 18.66
N GLU A 90 -4.79 -10.13 18.30
CA GLU A 90 -5.35 -8.88 17.77
C GLU A 90 -6.18 -9.10 16.51
N TYR A 91 -5.70 -9.93 15.57
CA TYR A 91 -6.43 -10.21 14.35
C TYR A 91 -7.77 -10.90 14.64
N LEU A 92 -7.77 -11.96 15.47
CA LEU A 92 -8.99 -12.68 15.82
C LEU A 92 -9.97 -11.78 16.58
N GLU A 93 -9.48 -10.92 17.47
CA GLU A 93 -10.30 -9.92 18.17
C GLU A 93 -10.91 -8.90 17.20
N ASN A 94 -10.13 -8.36 16.27
CA ASN A 94 -10.62 -7.38 15.30
C ASN A 94 -11.65 -7.97 14.32
N ILE A 95 -11.50 -9.25 13.95
CA ILE A 95 -12.49 -9.95 13.11
C ILE A 95 -13.77 -10.25 13.91
N ALA A 96 -13.65 -10.61 15.19
CA ALA A 96 -14.80 -10.85 16.06
C ALA A 96 -15.54 -9.54 16.41
N ASN A 97 -14.80 -8.44 16.55
CA ASN A 97 -15.30 -7.13 16.94
C ASN A 97 -14.89 -6.04 15.92
N PRO A 98 -15.48 -6.03 14.71
CA PRO A 98 -15.08 -5.08 13.68
C PRO A 98 -15.31 -3.63 14.09
N VAL A 99 -14.27 -2.80 13.96
CA VAL A 99 -14.36 -1.37 14.23
C VAL A 99 -15.24 -0.68 13.18
N LYS A 100 -16.14 0.19 13.63
CA LYS A 100 -16.93 1.03 12.73
C LYS A 100 -16.09 2.18 12.21
N ARG A 101 -16.15 2.41 10.90
CA ARG A 101 -15.49 3.55 10.24
C ARG A 101 -15.99 4.88 10.81
N SER A 102 -15.07 5.73 11.23
CA SER A 102 -15.31 7.10 11.66
C SER A 102 -15.12 8.07 10.51
N ARG A 103 -16.15 8.89 10.26
CA ARG A 103 -16.05 9.99 9.30
C ARG A 103 -15.02 11.03 9.74
N ALA A 104 -14.89 11.26 11.05
CA ALA A 104 -13.96 12.25 11.61
C ALA A 104 -12.50 11.86 11.35
N VAL A 105 -12.15 10.58 11.52
CA VAL A 105 -10.78 10.07 11.23
C VAL A 105 -10.40 10.36 9.77
N ALA A 106 -11.29 10.01 8.83
CA ALA A 106 -11.06 10.26 7.42
C ALA A 106 -10.99 11.76 7.09
N GLN A 107 -11.86 12.60 7.67
CA GLN A 107 -11.87 14.04 7.45
C GLN A 107 -10.58 14.71 7.96
N THR A 108 -10.13 14.36 9.16
CA THR A 108 -8.88 14.89 9.74
C THR A 108 -7.68 14.53 8.87
N ALA A 109 -7.56 13.26 8.49
CA ALA A 109 -6.46 12.82 7.63
C ALA A 109 -6.49 13.53 6.27
N ARG A 110 -7.68 13.68 5.66
CA ARG A 110 -7.83 14.38 4.37
C ARG A 110 -7.50 15.86 4.46
N LYS A 111 -7.92 16.55 5.52
CA LYS A 111 -7.59 17.97 5.73
C LYS A 111 -6.09 18.17 5.88
N LYS A 112 -5.42 17.27 6.60
CA LYS A 112 -3.96 17.27 6.73
C LYS A 112 -3.30 17.12 5.36
N LEU A 113 -3.66 16.08 4.61
CA LEU A 113 -3.10 15.85 3.28
C LEU A 113 -3.35 17.02 2.33
N GLN A 114 -4.56 17.61 2.35
CA GLN A 114 -4.89 18.78 1.53
C GLN A 114 -3.96 19.95 1.83
N THR A 115 -3.72 20.23 3.11
CA THR A 115 -2.82 21.33 3.53
C THR A 115 -1.38 21.04 3.08
N ASP A 116 -0.90 19.81 3.31
CA ASP A 116 0.45 19.40 2.95
C ASP A 116 0.69 19.43 1.42
N LEU A 117 -0.32 19.07 0.63
CA LEU A 117 -0.25 19.12 -0.84
C LEU A 117 -0.30 20.56 -1.36
N GLN A 118 -1.20 21.39 -0.82
CA GLN A 118 -1.31 22.77 -1.25
C GLN A 118 -0.03 23.54 -0.98
N GLN A 119 0.56 23.39 0.22
CA GLN A 119 1.85 24.02 0.53
C GLN A 119 2.94 23.55 -0.44
N ARG A 120 3.04 22.24 -0.68
CA ARG A 120 4.06 21.69 -1.58
C ARG A 120 3.93 22.22 -3.01
N PHE A 121 2.72 22.23 -3.56
CA PHE A 121 2.49 22.75 -4.91
C PHE A 121 2.73 24.26 -4.97
N GLN A 122 2.38 25.01 -3.91
CA GLN A 122 2.67 26.43 -3.85
C GLN A 122 4.18 26.69 -3.85
N ASP A 123 4.95 25.96 -3.03
CA ASP A 123 6.42 26.07 -2.97
C ASP A 123 7.07 25.68 -4.32
N GLU A 124 6.50 24.72 -5.02
CA GLU A 124 6.94 24.28 -6.33
C GLU A 124 6.68 25.34 -7.39
N PHE A 125 5.44 25.81 -7.52
CA PHE A 125 5.03 26.74 -8.56
C PHE A 125 5.60 28.14 -8.38
N SER A 126 5.82 28.57 -7.14
CA SER A 126 6.45 29.87 -6.83
C SER A 126 7.89 30.00 -7.35
N LYS A 127 8.52 28.89 -7.77
CA LYS A 127 9.85 28.92 -8.41
C LYS A 127 9.80 29.48 -9.84
N THR A 128 8.63 29.46 -10.47
CA THR A 128 8.46 29.77 -11.89
C THR A 128 7.31 30.74 -12.19
N MET A 129 6.45 31.02 -11.21
CA MET A 129 5.24 31.85 -11.34
C MET A 129 5.24 32.99 -10.33
N ASP A 130 4.42 34.02 -10.57
CA ASP A 130 4.09 35.00 -9.55
C ASP A 130 3.33 34.33 -8.39
N VAL A 131 3.41 34.93 -7.19
CA VAL A 131 2.84 34.36 -5.95
C VAL A 131 1.34 34.08 -6.07
N LEU A 132 0.58 34.99 -6.68
CA LEU A 132 -0.88 34.83 -6.81
C LEU A 132 -1.23 33.71 -7.81
N ASP A 133 -0.53 33.66 -8.94
CA ASP A 133 -0.69 32.61 -9.94
C ASP A 133 -0.30 31.23 -9.39
N ALA A 134 0.79 31.16 -8.61
CA ALA A 134 1.25 29.95 -7.95
C ALA A 134 0.24 29.42 -6.92
N GLU A 135 -0.38 30.31 -6.14
CA GLU A 135 -1.41 29.95 -5.18
C GLU A 135 -2.66 29.38 -5.89
N GLU A 136 -3.16 30.03 -6.94
CA GLU A 136 -4.31 29.54 -7.71
C GLU A 136 -4.02 28.16 -8.32
N ALA A 137 -2.84 27.99 -8.94
CA ALA A 137 -2.40 26.73 -9.51
C ALA A 137 -2.29 25.63 -8.45
N ALA A 138 -1.75 25.94 -7.27
CA ALA A 138 -1.60 24.99 -6.16
C ALA A 138 -2.96 24.53 -5.61
N ILE A 139 -3.91 25.44 -5.44
CA ILE A 139 -5.29 25.11 -5.01
C ILE A 139 -5.94 24.16 -6.03
N LYS A 140 -5.85 24.48 -7.32
CA LYS A 140 -6.41 23.65 -8.39
C LYS A 140 -5.78 22.25 -8.41
N LYS A 141 -4.45 22.17 -8.40
CA LYS A 141 -3.72 20.89 -8.43
C LYS A 141 -4.00 20.05 -7.19
N THR A 142 -4.11 20.69 -6.02
CA THR A 142 -4.50 20.01 -4.77
C THR A 142 -5.89 19.41 -4.88
N LYS A 143 -6.86 20.15 -5.41
CA LYS A 143 -8.24 19.65 -5.58
C LYS A 143 -8.28 18.44 -6.52
N GLU A 144 -7.55 18.48 -7.63
CA GLU A 144 -7.42 17.37 -8.56
C GLU A 144 -6.80 16.13 -7.88
N ALA A 145 -5.67 16.29 -7.20
CA ALA A 145 -5.00 15.20 -6.47
C ALA A 145 -5.91 14.61 -5.37
N MET A 146 -6.55 15.46 -4.57
CA MET A 146 -7.46 15.01 -3.50
C MET A 146 -8.67 14.24 -4.05
N SER A 147 -9.09 14.48 -5.29
CA SER A 147 -10.23 13.79 -5.92
C SER A 147 -9.91 12.34 -6.34
N SER A 148 -8.64 12.07 -6.66
CA SER A 148 -8.16 10.74 -7.05
C SER A 148 -7.72 9.88 -5.87
N LEU A 149 -7.42 10.49 -4.71
CA LEU A 149 -6.88 9.80 -3.54
C LEU A 149 -7.94 9.37 -2.51
N ALA A 150 -7.76 8.17 -1.96
CA ALA A 150 -8.46 7.65 -0.80
C ALA A 150 -7.50 7.44 0.38
N GLY A 151 -7.99 7.63 1.60
CA GLY A 151 -7.28 7.19 2.79
C GLY A 151 -7.36 5.66 2.88
N LEU A 152 -6.21 5.02 3.11
CA LEU A 152 -6.06 3.57 3.13
C LEU A 152 -5.93 3.09 4.57
N HIS A 153 -6.73 2.09 4.91
CA HIS A 153 -6.56 1.27 6.11
C HIS A 153 -5.63 0.10 5.76
N ASN A 154 -4.56 -0.11 6.52
CA ASN A 154 -3.61 -1.21 6.31
C ASN A 154 -3.42 -2.02 7.61
N PRO A 155 -4.16 -3.13 7.80
CA PRO A 155 -5.05 -3.76 6.82
C PRO A 155 -6.42 -3.06 6.73
N ASP A 156 -7.21 -3.41 5.71
CA ASP A 156 -8.59 -2.97 5.50
C ASP A 156 -9.41 -3.31 6.76
N LEU A 157 -10.39 -2.48 7.11
CA LEU A 157 -11.28 -2.73 8.25
C LEU A 157 -11.98 -4.10 8.13
N SER A 158 -12.32 -4.51 6.91
CA SER A 158 -12.94 -5.80 6.62
C SER A 158 -11.99 -6.98 6.85
N ALA A 159 -10.68 -6.72 6.90
CA ALA A 159 -9.61 -7.68 7.14
C ALA A 159 -8.99 -7.54 8.54
N GLY A 160 -9.72 -6.97 9.49
CA GLY A 160 -9.26 -6.80 10.87
C GLY A 160 -8.38 -5.56 11.08
N GLY A 161 -8.52 -4.54 10.23
CA GLY A 161 -7.89 -3.25 10.39
C GLY A 161 -8.44 -2.41 11.54
N LYS A 162 -7.61 -1.49 12.05
CA LYS A 162 -8.02 -0.43 12.98
C LYS A 162 -8.48 0.79 12.17
N ASP A 163 -9.40 1.60 12.72
CA ASP A 163 -9.88 2.81 12.04
C ASP A 163 -8.88 3.97 12.17
N VAL A 164 -7.75 3.80 11.48
CA VAL A 164 -6.67 4.77 11.33
C VAL A 164 -6.27 4.83 9.85
N ILE A 165 -6.00 6.03 9.34
CA ILE A 165 -5.49 6.19 7.99
C ILE A 165 -3.98 6.04 8.03
N ASP A 166 -3.48 4.99 7.39
CA ASP A 166 -2.04 4.69 7.33
C ASP A 166 -1.36 5.52 6.23
N LYS A 167 -1.98 5.60 5.06
CA LYS A 167 -1.48 6.33 3.89
C LYS A 167 -2.62 6.73 2.95
N PHE A 168 -2.29 7.43 1.88
CA PHE A 168 -3.20 7.71 0.77
C PHE A 168 -2.77 6.98 -0.49
N GLY A 169 -3.72 6.59 -1.32
CA GLY A 169 -3.47 5.97 -2.62
C GLY A 169 -4.66 6.11 -3.57
N ASP A 170 -4.54 5.60 -4.79
CA ASP A 170 -5.61 5.70 -5.80
C ASP A 170 -6.92 5.11 -5.28
N ARG A 171 -7.98 5.92 -5.35
CA ARG A 171 -9.31 5.59 -4.82
C ARG A 171 -9.99 4.46 -5.58
N GLN A 172 -9.80 4.38 -6.91
CA GLN A 172 -10.41 3.33 -7.72
C GLN A 172 -9.73 2.00 -7.42
N VAL A 173 -8.39 2.00 -7.30
CA VAL A 173 -7.63 0.83 -6.86
C VAL A 173 -8.10 0.35 -5.50
N ASN A 174 -8.17 1.24 -4.51
CA ASN A 174 -8.64 0.90 -3.16
C ASN A 174 -10.05 0.28 -3.19
N SER A 175 -10.96 0.85 -3.98
CA SER A 175 -12.33 0.35 -4.12
C SER A 175 -12.42 -1.05 -4.73
N SER A 176 -11.40 -1.47 -5.49
CA SER A 176 -11.32 -2.80 -6.08
C SER A 176 -10.82 -3.89 -5.12
N ILE A 177 -10.05 -3.52 -4.09
CA ILE A 177 -9.44 -4.47 -3.14
C ILE A 177 -10.44 -4.87 -2.05
N GLY A 178 -11.10 -3.88 -1.43
CA GLY A 178 -11.98 -4.06 -0.27
C GLY A 178 -13.02 -5.20 -0.41
N PRO A 179 -13.84 -5.22 -1.49
CA PRO A 179 -14.86 -6.25 -1.70
C PRO A 179 -14.30 -7.68 -1.79
N GLN A 180 -13.04 -7.84 -2.23
CA GLN A 180 -12.42 -9.14 -2.43
C GLN A 180 -12.05 -9.83 -1.11
N TRP A 181 -12.03 -9.11 0.02
CA TRP A 181 -11.74 -9.68 1.32
C TRP A 181 -12.80 -10.68 1.79
N ARG A 182 -14.07 -10.40 1.54
CA ARG A 182 -15.21 -11.18 2.09
C ARG A 182 -15.04 -12.70 1.98
N PRO A 183 -14.75 -13.29 0.80
CA PRO A 183 -14.56 -14.74 0.69
C PRO A 183 -13.25 -15.24 1.35
N LYS A 184 -12.23 -14.39 1.46
CA LYS A 184 -10.87 -14.74 1.90
C LYS A 184 -10.70 -14.77 3.43
N ILE A 185 -11.52 -13.99 4.16
CA ILE A 185 -11.41 -13.88 5.63
C ILE A 185 -11.65 -15.22 6.33
N LYS A 186 -12.55 -16.05 5.82
CA LYS A 186 -12.90 -17.33 6.44
C LYS A 186 -11.67 -18.22 6.61
N ASP A 187 -10.89 -18.37 5.54
CA ASP A 187 -9.76 -19.30 5.51
C ASP A 187 -8.55 -18.73 6.26
N LEU A 188 -8.33 -17.41 6.18
CA LEU A 188 -7.31 -16.75 6.98
C LEU A 188 -7.62 -16.84 8.49
N LYS A 189 -8.89 -16.64 8.89
CA LYS A 189 -9.34 -16.83 10.28
C LYS A 189 -9.11 -18.26 10.75
N ALA A 190 -9.51 -19.25 9.96
CA ALA A 190 -9.29 -20.66 10.29
C ALA A 190 -7.80 -21.01 10.41
N ALA A 191 -6.93 -20.38 9.63
CA ALA A 191 -5.47 -20.56 9.75
C ALA A 191 -4.93 -19.94 11.06
N ALA A 192 -5.41 -18.75 11.43
CA ALA A 192 -5.04 -18.07 12.66
C ALA A 192 -5.51 -18.84 13.92
N GLU A 193 -6.72 -19.41 13.90
CA GLU A 193 -7.29 -20.20 15.02
C GLU A 193 -6.52 -21.48 15.34
N LYS A 194 -5.67 -21.97 14.43
CA LYS A 194 -4.78 -23.12 14.68
C LYS A 194 -3.63 -22.80 15.63
N VAL A 195 -3.33 -21.52 15.86
CA VAL A 195 -2.30 -21.12 16.82
C VAL A 195 -2.85 -21.33 18.24
N PRO A 196 -2.14 -22.07 19.13
CA PRO A 196 -2.59 -22.30 20.49
C PRO A 196 -2.88 -21.00 21.24
N LYS A 197 -3.98 -20.93 21.98
CA LYS A 197 -4.42 -19.71 22.70
C LYS A 197 -3.32 -19.07 23.56
N SER A 198 -2.48 -19.88 24.20
CA SER A 198 -1.36 -19.41 25.03
C SER A 198 -0.28 -18.65 24.24
N MET A 199 -0.22 -18.83 22.92
CA MET A 199 0.77 -18.22 22.03
C MET A 199 0.21 -17.09 21.17
N GLN A 200 -1.11 -16.91 21.09
CA GLN A 200 -1.73 -15.98 20.14
C GLN A 200 -1.28 -14.53 20.34
N LYS A 201 -1.01 -14.11 21.58
CA LYS A 201 -0.56 -12.75 21.93
C LYS A 201 0.89 -12.45 21.54
N SER A 202 1.73 -13.48 21.39
CA SER A 202 3.15 -13.33 21.03
C SER A 202 3.45 -13.81 19.61
N THR A 203 2.47 -14.39 18.92
CA THR A 203 2.61 -14.89 17.55
C THR A 203 2.01 -13.89 16.58
N PHE A 204 2.82 -13.39 15.64
CA PHE A 204 2.36 -12.52 14.56
C PHE A 204 1.74 -13.31 13.40
N LEU A 205 0.86 -12.65 12.65
CA LEU A 205 0.41 -13.17 11.37
C LEU A 205 1.58 -13.34 10.39
N ASN A 206 1.43 -14.32 9.49
CA ASN A 206 2.37 -14.58 8.41
C ASN A 206 1.59 -14.85 7.13
N VAL A 207 1.21 -13.77 6.47
CA VAL A 207 0.30 -13.77 5.33
C VAL A 207 1.07 -13.37 4.08
N LYS A 208 0.76 -14.05 2.97
CA LYS A 208 1.15 -13.65 1.62
C LYS A 208 -0.08 -13.27 0.81
N LEU A 209 -0.08 -12.04 0.29
CA LEU A 209 -1.06 -11.55 -0.67
C LEU A 209 -0.40 -11.46 -2.05
N HIS A 210 -1.19 -11.69 -3.10
CA HIS A 210 -0.72 -11.61 -4.47
C HIS A 210 -1.88 -11.26 -5.42
N LYS A 211 -1.54 -10.66 -6.55
CA LYS A 211 -2.45 -10.46 -7.67
C LYS A 211 -2.74 -11.83 -8.33
N CYS A 212 -3.94 -12.02 -8.87
CA CYS A 212 -4.15 -12.98 -9.95
C CYS A 212 -3.49 -12.34 -11.18
#